data_AF-A0A077YZJ9-F1
#
_entry.id   AF-A0A077YZJ9-F1
#
_cell.length_a   1.000
_cell.length_b   1.000
_cell.length_c   1.000
_cell.angle_alpha   90.00
_cell.angle_beta   90.00
_cell.angle_gamma   90.00
#
_symmetry.space_group_name_H-M   'P 1'
#
loop_
_entity.id
_entity.type
_entity.pdbx_description
1 polymer ?
#
loop_
_entity_poly.entity_id
_entity_poly.type
_entity_poly.pdbx_seq_one_letter_code
_entity_poly.pdbx_strand_id
1 'polypeptide(L)'
;MLLRILVALLCKSLVQSLMDAPWMVKEGCDGPKGTEKHFLFRECNRDKLHSLNFTNVVILNDRDEVKYPIEIKRLMKLKLTAINKGCTLKSLLSSTYIAAYTKLFWFPCGWGYVPAFTLLSKRKVTCKNCPIKFGKSEVELHFNFSAQDPVVRYLPSHMPNHNVYALDITLYDAAKPAREVGCLRIEARVNTTTGRIDPEFQKEVDRLKLIHSKKVKS
;
A
#
# COMPACT_ATOMS: atom_id res chain seq x y z
N MET A 1 14.47 29.92 16.51
CA MET A 1 13.50 29.60 15.43
C MET A 1 14.14 29.61 14.03
N LEU A 2 15.12 30.47 13.73
CA LEU A 2 15.77 30.54 12.40
C LEU A 2 16.36 29.21 11.87
N LEU A 3 16.97 28.39 12.74
CA LEU A 3 17.57 27.11 12.32
C LEU A 3 16.55 26.13 11.72
N ARG A 4 15.30 26.12 12.24
CA ARG A 4 14.23 25.25 11.71
C ARG A 4 13.76 25.69 10.32
N ILE A 5 13.77 27.00 10.06
CA ILE A 5 13.38 27.56 8.76
C ILE A 5 14.44 27.24 7.70
N LEU A 6 15.72 27.35 8.06
CA LEU A 6 16.84 27.01 7.17
C LEU A 6 16.87 25.53 6.78
N VAL A 7 16.65 24.61 7.73
CA VAL A 7 16.58 23.18 7.43
C VAL A 7 15.40 22.85 6.51
N ALA A 8 14.24 23.49 6.71
CA ALA A 8 13.08 23.27 5.85
C ALA A 8 13.29 23.82 4.42
N LEU A 9 13.96 24.96 4.27
CA LEU A 9 14.29 25.55 2.96
C LEU A 9 15.34 24.72 2.21
N LEU A 10 16.40 24.28 2.89
CA LEU A 10 17.43 23.40 2.31
C LEU A 10 16.85 22.04 1.92
N CYS A 11 15.93 21.49 2.71
CA CYS A 11 15.26 20.23 2.38
C CYS A 11 14.37 20.37 1.14
N LYS A 12 13.71 21.53 0.95
CA LYS A 12 12.97 21.80 -0.29
C LYS A 12 13.89 21.94 -1.51
N SER A 13 14.97 22.72 -1.42
CA SER A 13 15.81 22.96 -2.61
C SER A 13 16.62 21.73 -3.02
N LEU A 14 17.12 20.94 -2.06
CA LEU A 14 17.87 19.72 -2.37
C LEU A 14 16.96 18.64 -2.98
N VAL A 15 15.71 18.52 -2.49
CA VAL A 15 14.71 17.63 -3.10
C VAL A 15 14.36 18.11 -4.49
N GLN A 16 14.22 19.41 -4.72
CA GLN A 16 13.91 19.96 -6.04
C GLN A 16 15.06 19.73 -7.04
N SER A 17 16.32 19.98 -6.67
CA SER A 17 17.45 19.85 -7.60
C SER A 17 17.76 18.40 -7.96
N LEU A 18 17.46 17.44 -7.08
CA LEU A 18 17.54 16.01 -7.40
C LEU A 18 16.41 15.58 -8.35
N MET A 19 15.32 16.34 -8.46
CA MET A 19 14.10 15.98 -9.20
C MET A 19 13.95 16.69 -10.56
N ASP A 20 14.51 17.89 -10.75
CA ASP A 20 14.45 18.64 -12.03
C ASP A 20 15.44 18.12 -13.08
N ALA A 21 16.02 16.95 -12.85
CA ALA A 21 17.13 16.49 -13.63
C ALA A 21 16.65 15.90 -14.99
N PRO A 22 17.20 16.37 -16.15
CA PRO A 22 16.64 16.08 -17.49
C PRO A 22 16.65 14.61 -17.94
N TRP A 23 17.17 13.71 -17.11
CA TRP A 23 17.39 12.29 -17.41
C TRP A 23 16.21 11.39 -17.03
N MET A 24 15.07 11.95 -16.63
CA MET A 24 13.81 11.21 -16.57
C MET A 24 13.32 10.94 -18.01
N VAL A 25 13.91 9.93 -18.65
CA VAL A 25 13.50 9.47 -19.99
C VAL A 25 12.03 9.07 -19.97
N LYS A 26 11.30 9.50 -20.98
CA LYS A 26 9.84 9.38 -21.14
C LYS A 26 9.34 7.95 -21.39
N GLU A 27 10.24 6.98 -21.52
CA GLU A 27 9.90 5.55 -21.57
C GLU A 27 9.49 5.11 -20.16
N GLY A 28 8.19 5.20 -19.87
CA GLY A 28 7.62 4.72 -18.63
C GLY A 28 7.90 3.23 -18.42
N CYS A 29 7.91 2.80 -17.16
CA CYS A 29 7.96 1.37 -16.85
C CYS A 29 6.56 0.80 -16.92
N ASP A 30 6.38 -0.27 -17.69
CA ASP A 30 5.19 -1.10 -17.55
C ASP A 30 5.16 -1.71 -16.13
N GLY A 31 4.00 -1.62 -15.47
CA GLY A 31 3.79 -2.24 -14.18
C GLY A 31 4.18 -3.72 -14.18
N PRO A 32 4.97 -4.20 -13.19
CA PRO A 32 5.42 -5.57 -13.17
C PRO A 32 4.21 -6.51 -13.14
N LYS A 33 4.30 -7.60 -13.92
CA LYS A 33 3.32 -8.70 -13.92
C LYS A 33 1.87 -8.23 -14.16
N GLY A 34 1.67 -7.18 -14.96
CA GLY A 34 0.33 -6.71 -15.33
C GLY A 34 -0.35 -5.83 -14.27
N THR A 35 0.43 -5.28 -13.34
CA THR A 35 -0.05 -4.32 -12.32
C THR A 35 -0.57 -3.01 -12.88
N GLU A 36 -0.67 -2.85 -14.20
CA GLU A 36 -1.44 -1.77 -14.83
C GLU A 36 -2.95 -2.03 -14.78
N LYS A 37 -3.38 -3.29 -14.62
CA LYS A 37 -4.79 -3.70 -14.71
C LYS A 37 -5.37 -4.31 -13.43
N HIS A 38 -4.52 -4.80 -12.54
CA HIS A 38 -4.93 -5.44 -11.29
C HIS A 38 -3.86 -5.25 -10.21
N PHE A 39 -4.23 -5.35 -8.94
CA PHE A 39 -3.22 -5.37 -7.89
C PHE A 39 -2.65 -6.78 -7.70
N LEU A 40 -1.44 -6.86 -7.18
CA LEU A 40 -0.84 -8.09 -6.66
C LEU A 40 -0.63 -7.93 -5.16
N PHE A 41 -0.71 -9.03 -4.43
CA PHE A 41 -0.29 -9.05 -3.04
C PHE A 41 0.64 -10.23 -2.76
N ARG A 42 1.52 -10.06 -1.78
CA ARG A 42 2.41 -11.10 -1.29
C ARG A 42 2.87 -10.80 0.12
N GLU A 43 3.32 -11.80 0.86
CA GLU A 43 4.01 -11.56 2.12
C GLU A 43 5.39 -10.94 1.88
N CYS A 44 5.71 -9.89 2.63
CA CYS A 44 7.03 -9.25 2.72
C CYS A 44 7.81 -9.75 3.96
N ASN A 45 9.05 -9.31 4.15
CA ASN A 45 9.93 -9.72 5.26
C ASN A 45 9.96 -11.24 5.49
N ARG A 46 10.14 -12.01 4.41
CA ARG A 46 10.04 -13.48 4.44
C ARG A 46 11.18 -14.17 5.21
N ASP A 47 12.23 -13.42 5.50
CA ASP A 47 13.32 -13.80 6.40
C ASP A 47 12.88 -13.81 7.88
N LYS A 48 11.73 -13.24 8.22
CA LYS A 48 11.18 -13.20 9.57
C LYS A 48 10.07 -14.23 9.77
N LEU A 49 9.96 -14.71 11.00
CA LEU A 49 8.87 -15.60 11.41
C LEU A 49 7.62 -14.79 11.74
N HIS A 50 6.60 -14.89 10.89
CA HIS A 50 5.29 -14.28 11.10
C HIS A 50 4.29 -15.28 11.72
N SER A 51 3.47 -14.80 12.65
CA SER A 51 2.34 -15.57 13.18
C SER A 51 1.09 -15.45 12.31
N LEU A 52 0.96 -14.35 11.56
CA LEU A 52 -0.13 -14.10 10.61
C LEU A 52 0.35 -14.34 9.19
N ASN A 53 -0.36 -15.24 8.50
CA ASN A 53 -0.21 -15.43 7.07
C ASN A 53 -1.47 -14.96 6.35
N PHE A 54 -1.32 -14.32 5.20
CA PHE A 54 -2.44 -13.78 4.43
C PHE A 54 -2.67 -14.63 3.18
N THR A 55 -3.86 -15.22 3.08
CA THR A 55 -4.22 -16.11 1.96
C THR A 55 -5.08 -15.42 0.90
N ASN A 56 -5.74 -14.33 1.25
CA ASN A 56 -6.53 -13.53 0.33
C ASN A 56 -6.56 -12.07 0.80
N VAL A 57 -6.66 -11.14 -0.15
CA VAL A 57 -6.77 -9.70 0.08
C VAL A 57 -7.82 -9.15 -0.86
N VAL A 58 -8.76 -8.37 -0.32
CA VAL A 58 -9.67 -7.53 -1.10
C VAL A 58 -9.49 -6.10 -0.62
N ILE A 59 -9.22 -5.19 -1.56
CA ILE A 59 -9.02 -3.78 -1.29
C ILE A 59 -10.34 -3.06 -1.59
N LEU A 60 -10.86 -2.33 -0.61
CA LEU A 60 -12.08 -1.52 -0.72
C LEU A 60 -11.78 -0.05 -0.45
N ASN A 61 -12.53 0.83 -1.10
CA ASN A 61 -12.53 2.25 -0.79
C ASN A 61 -13.41 2.59 0.43
N ASP A 62 -13.60 3.88 0.69
CA ASP A 62 -14.43 4.42 1.76
C ASP A 62 -15.90 3.97 1.66
N ARG A 63 -16.39 3.70 0.44
CA ARG A 63 -17.76 3.24 0.11
C ARG A 63 -17.93 1.71 0.06
N ASP A 64 -16.94 0.93 0.50
CA ASP A 64 -16.96 -0.54 0.44
C ASP A 64 -17.00 -1.12 -0.99
N GLU A 65 -16.53 -0.35 -1.98
CA GLU A 65 -16.44 -0.76 -3.38
C GLU A 65 -15.02 -1.24 -3.69
N VAL A 66 -14.92 -2.31 -4.49
CA VAL A 66 -13.65 -2.72 -5.10
C VAL A 66 -13.43 -1.84 -6.34
N LYS A 67 -12.42 -0.96 -6.30
CA LYS A 67 -12.07 -0.05 -7.41
C LYS A 67 -10.59 -0.08 -7.73
N TYR A 68 -10.29 0.22 -8.99
CA TYR A 68 -8.94 0.36 -9.51
C TYR A 68 -8.88 1.50 -10.53
N PRO A 69 -7.78 2.24 -10.59
CA PRO A 69 -6.64 2.19 -9.67
C PRO A 69 -7.00 2.45 -8.19
N ILE A 70 -6.20 1.96 -7.24
CA ILE A 70 -6.56 2.04 -5.81
C ILE A 70 -6.47 3.49 -5.31
N GLU A 71 -7.41 3.91 -4.47
CA GLU A 71 -7.43 5.26 -3.90
C GLU A 71 -6.78 5.27 -2.51
N ILE A 72 -5.53 5.74 -2.41
CA ILE A 72 -4.81 5.80 -1.11
C ILE A 72 -4.98 7.14 -0.38
N LYS A 73 -5.51 8.17 -1.05
CA LYS A 73 -5.76 9.50 -0.46
C LYS A 73 -6.93 9.51 0.53
N ARG A 74 -7.75 8.46 0.51
CA ARG A 74 -8.92 8.28 1.36
C ARG A 74 -8.76 7.03 2.21
N LEU A 75 -9.79 6.73 3.00
CA LEU A 75 -9.86 5.47 3.73
C LEU A 75 -9.78 4.29 2.76
N MET A 76 -8.74 3.48 2.92
CA MET A 76 -8.57 2.19 2.26
C MET A 76 -8.86 1.09 3.28
N LYS A 77 -9.75 0.16 2.95
CA LYS A 77 -10.08 -0.99 3.81
C LYS A 77 -9.50 -2.25 3.16
N LEU A 78 -8.73 -3.02 3.91
CA LEU A 78 -8.21 -4.32 3.50
C LEU A 78 -9.02 -5.42 4.17
N LYS A 79 -9.83 -6.15 3.40
CA LYS A 79 -10.45 -7.39 3.87
C LYS A 79 -9.48 -8.54 3.60
N LEU A 80 -9.07 -9.21 4.66
CA LEU A 80 -7.99 -10.19 4.67
C LEU A 80 -8.51 -11.53 5.18
N THR A 81 -8.26 -12.59 4.42
CA THR A 81 -8.34 -13.95 4.96
C THR A 81 -6.99 -14.29 5.58
N ALA A 82 -6.91 -14.25 6.91
CA ALA A 82 -5.69 -14.48 7.66
C ALA A 82 -5.69 -15.84 8.35
N ILE A 83 -4.51 -16.44 8.50
CA ILE A 83 -4.28 -17.62 9.34
C ILE A 83 -3.32 -17.21 10.44
N ASN A 84 -3.80 -17.23 11.69
CA ASN A 84 -2.97 -16.97 12.86
C ASN A 84 -2.47 -18.27 13.47
N LYS A 85 -1.15 -18.48 13.47
CA LYS A 85 -0.47 -19.61 14.10
C LYS A 85 0.08 -19.29 15.49
N GLY A 86 -0.10 -18.06 15.97
CA GLY A 86 0.40 -17.59 17.25
C GLY A 86 -0.69 -17.35 18.29
N CYS A 87 -0.36 -16.50 19.26
CA CYS A 87 -1.30 -16.05 20.29
C CYS A 87 -2.43 -15.20 19.69
N THR A 88 -3.53 -15.09 20.42
CA THR A 88 -4.65 -14.22 20.05
C THR A 88 -4.21 -12.75 20.00
N LEU A 89 -4.40 -12.08 18.87
CA LEU A 89 -4.02 -10.68 18.66
C LEU A 89 -5.23 -9.78 18.90
N LYS A 90 -5.25 -9.04 20.02
CA LYS A 90 -6.38 -8.18 20.39
C LYS A 90 -6.41 -6.87 19.62
N SER A 91 -5.24 -6.31 19.35
CA SER A 91 -5.07 -5.04 18.66
C SER A 91 -3.74 -5.03 17.92
N LEU A 92 -3.69 -4.26 16.84
CA LEU A 92 -2.56 -4.22 15.93
C LEU A 92 -2.01 -2.81 15.82
N LEU A 93 -0.69 -2.72 15.67
CA LEU A 93 -0.01 -1.55 15.14
C LEU A 93 0.42 -1.86 13.71
N SER A 94 0.50 -0.84 12.86
CA SER A 94 1.00 -0.95 11.50
C SER A 94 2.10 0.08 11.24
N SER A 95 3.15 -0.35 10.55
CA SER A 95 4.09 0.51 9.84
C SER A 95 3.89 0.31 8.34
N THR A 96 3.98 1.36 7.54
CA THR A 96 3.78 1.26 6.08
C THR A 96 4.87 2.01 5.34
N TYR A 97 5.49 1.33 4.38
CA TYR A 97 6.46 1.89 3.46
C TYR A 97 5.90 1.92 2.05
N ILE A 98 6.21 2.97 1.30
CA ILE A 98 5.79 3.11 -0.09
C ILE A 98 7.02 3.04 -1.00
N ALA A 99 6.97 2.16 -1.99
CA ALA A 99 7.92 2.12 -3.09
C ALA A 99 7.22 2.44 -4.41
N ALA A 100 7.92 3.11 -5.32
CA ALA A 100 7.48 3.34 -6.69
C ALA A 100 8.21 2.37 -7.63
N TYR A 101 7.52 1.88 -8.66
CA TYR A 101 8.18 1.16 -9.75
C TYR A 101 8.63 2.15 -10.81
N THR A 102 9.94 2.24 -11.03
CA THR A 102 10.52 3.29 -11.86
C THR A 102 11.85 2.88 -12.47
N LYS A 103 12.22 3.55 -13.55
CA LYS A 103 13.52 3.50 -14.20
C LYS A 103 14.35 4.66 -13.65
N LEU A 104 15.49 4.37 -13.04
CA LEU A 104 16.44 5.41 -12.66
C LEU A 104 17.54 5.48 -13.73
N PHE A 105 17.63 6.59 -14.46
CA PHE A 105 18.59 6.75 -15.57
C PHE A 105 18.53 5.59 -16.59
N TRP A 106 19.68 4.95 -16.85
CA TRP A 106 19.86 3.79 -17.72
C TRP A 106 19.69 2.44 -17.00
N PHE A 107 19.38 2.43 -15.68
CA PHE A 107 19.12 1.18 -14.98
C PHE A 107 17.79 0.55 -15.43
N PRO A 108 17.65 -0.78 -15.35
CA PRO A 108 16.37 -1.44 -15.57
C PRO A 108 15.28 -0.92 -14.61
N CYS A 109 14.02 -1.07 -15.01
CA CYS A 109 12.88 -0.77 -14.16
C CYS A 109 12.94 -1.58 -12.86
N GLY A 110 12.82 -0.89 -11.73
CA GLY A 110 12.97 -1.48 -10.40
C GLY A 110 12.10 -0.79 -9.36
N TRP A 111 12.02 -1.42 -8.19
CA TRP A 111 11.37 -0.83 -7.03
C TRP A 111 12.33 0.10 -6.31
N GLY A 112 11.96 1.38 -6.19
CA GLY A 112 12.64 2.36 -5.36
C GLY A 112 11.76 2.81 -4.20
N TYR A 113 12.24 2.72 -2.96
CA TYR A 113 11.51 3.30 -1.83
C TYR A 113 11.46 4.81 -1.97
N VAL A 114 10.28 5.39 -1.77
CA VAL A 114 10.11 6.84 -1.82
C VAL A 114 10.63 7.42 -0.49
N PRO A 115 11.70 8.22 -0.49
CA PRO A 115 12.37 8.64 0.76
C PRO A 115 11.43 9.31 1.76
N ALA A 116 10.50 10.13 1.28
CA ALA A 116 9.54 10.84 2.13
C ALA A 116 8.51 9.93 2.82
N PHE A 117 8.37 8.67 2.40
CA PHE A 117 7.46 7.68 2.99
C PHE A 117 8.18 6.65 3.86
N THR A 118 9.49 6.77 4.06
CA THR A 118 10.29 5.74 4.74
C THR A 118 10.02 5.61 6.24
N LEU A 119 9.04 6.31 6.83
CA LEU A 119 8.62 5.98 8.19
C LEU A 119 7.19 6.46 8.48
N LEU A 120 6.18 5.74 8.01
CA LEU A 120 4.88 5.80 8.69
C LEU A 120 5.03 5.05 10.02
N SER A 121 5.38 5.80 11.07
CA SER A 121 5.58 5.28 12.43
C SER A 121 4.48 4.30 12.83
N LYS A 122 4.83 3.31 13.68
CA LYS A 122 3.88 2.29 14.17
C LYS A 122 2.63 2.97 14.74
N ARG A 123 1.54 2.92 13.99
CA ARG A 123 0.25 3.52 14.34
C ARG A 123 -0.77 2.43 14.63
N LYS A 124 -1.67 2.69 15.56
CA LYS A 124 -2.80 1.81 15.81
C LYS A 124 -3.65 1.74 14.53
N VAL A 125 -3.83 0.53 14.01
CA VAL A 125 -4.73 0.29 12.87
C VAL A 125 -6.12 -0.03 13.40
N THR A 126 -7.15 0.55 12.78
CA THR A 126 -8.52 0.17 13.09
C THR A 126 -8.78 -1.21 12.48
N CYS A 127 -9.17 -2.16 13.32
CA CYS A 127 -9.38 -3.56 12.97
C CYS A 127 -10.83 -3.96 13.30
N LYS A 128 -11.60 -4.38 12.31
CA LYS A 128 -12.85 -5.11 12.55
C LYS A 128 -12.56 -6.62 12.58
N ASN A 129 -13.37 -7.33 13.37
CA ASN A 129 -13.19 -8.76 13.68
C ASN A 129 -11.89 -9.08 14.44
N CYS A 130 -11.31 -8.08 15.11
CA CYS A 130 -10.38 -8.34 16.21
C CYS A 130 -11.18 -8.72 17.47
N PRO A 131 -10.69 -9.64 18.33
CA PRO A 131 -9.35 -10.22 18.30
C PRO A 131 -9.17 -11.33 17.26
N ILE A 132 -7.97 -11.39 16.65
CA ILE A 132 -7.58 -12.45 15.72
C ILE A 132 -7.14 -13.67 16.52
N LYS A 133 -8.05 -14.63 16.70
CA LYS A 133 -7.77 -15.90 17.39
C LYS A 133 -6.88 -16.81 16.55
N PHE A 134 -6.32 -17.84 17.18
CA PHE A 134 -5.61 -18.91 16.47
C PHE A 134 -6.52 -19.56 15.41
N GLY A 135 -5.94 -19.91 14.26
CA GLY A 135 -6.65 -20.48 13.12
C GLY A 135 -6.99 -19.45 12.03
N LYS A 136 -7.91 -19.82 11.14
CA LYS A 136 -8.34 -18.99 10.00
C LYS A 136 -9.41 -17.98 10.45
N SER A 137 -9.28 -16.72 10.01
CA SER A 137 -10.26 -15.67 10.26
C SER A 137 -10.33 -14.66 9.10
N GLU A 138 -11.47 -13.98 9.01
CA GLU A 138 -11.66 -12.83 8.13
C GLU A 138 -11.49 -11.55 8.95
N VAL A 139 -10.54 -10.70 8.57
CA VAL A 139 -10.18 -9.47 9.30
C VAL A 139 -10.26 -8.29 8.34
N GLU A 140 -10.81 -7.16 8.80
CA GLU A 140 -10.84 -5.93 8.01
C GLU A 140 -9.98 -4.86 8.68
N LEU A 141 -8.91 -4.44 8.00
CA LEU A 141 -7.98 -3.41 8.46
C LEU A 141 -8.22 -2.09 7.74
N HIS A 142 -8.23 -0.99 8.47
CA HIS A 142 -8.55 0.34 7.94
C HIS A 142 -7.31 1.22 7.95
N PHE A 143 -6.94 1.69 6.77
CA PHE A 143 -5.79 2.57 6.54
C PHE A 143 -6.27 3.92 6.04
N ASN A 144 -5.95 4.98 6.77
CA ASN A 144 -6.24 6.34 6.34
C ASN A 144 -4.93 7.12 6.26
N PHE A 145 -4.47 7.39 5.03
CA PHE A 145 -3.25 8.15 4.76
C PHE A 145 -3.51 9.65 4.57
N SER A 146 -4.74 10.15 4.87
CA SER A 146 -5.10 11.56 4.70
C SER A 146 -4.24 12.50 5.55
N ALA A 147 -3.77 12.05 6.73
CA ALA A 147 -2.88 12.86 7.56
C ALA A 147 -1.50 13.09 6.89
N GLN A 148 -1.21 12.36 5.81
CA GLN A 148 0.02 12.41 5.03
C GLN A 148 -0.23 12.97 3.62
N ASP A 149 -1.38 13.61 3.40
CA ASP A 149 -1.82 14.18 2.14
C ASP A 149 -0.76 15.05 1.44
N PRO A 150 0.07 15.89 2.12
CA PRO A 150 1.15 16.58 1.43
C PRO A 150 2.06 15.63 0.66
N VAL A 151 2.53 14.55 1.31
CA VAL A 151 3.45 13.57 0.72
C VAL A 151 2.75 12.73 -0.35
N VAL A 152 1.52 12.30 -0.09
CA VAL A 152 0.70 11.54 -1.05
C VAL A 152 0.36 12.37 -2.29
N ARG A 153 0.24 13.70 -2.16
CA ARG A 153 0.11 14.64 -3.30
C ARG A 153 1.39 14.82 -4.09
N TYR A 154 2.56 14.57 -3.51
CA TYR A 154 3.85 14.65 -4.23
C TYR A 154 4.10 13.43 -5.11
N LEU A 155 3.60 12.24 -4.72
CA LEU A 155 3.78 10.99 -5.47
C LEU A 155 3.48 11.08 -6.97
N PRO A 156 2.41 11.74 -7.45
CA PRO A 156 2.07 11.76 -8.88
C PRO A 156 2.65 12.98 -9.60
N SER A 157 2.71 14.13 -8.92
CA SER A 157 3.05 15.43 -9.51
C SER A 157 4.49 15.48 -10.03
N HIS A 158 5.40 14.68 -9.45
CA HIS A 158 6.81 14.62 -9.85
C HIS A 158 7.17 13.31 -10.56
N MET A 159 6.18 12.44 -10.74
CA MET A 159 6.35 11.13 -11.33
C MET A 159 5.21 10.90 -12.35
N PRO A 160 5.17 11.71 -13.43
CA PRO A 160 4.04 11.76 -14.38
C PRO A 160 3.77 10.43 -15.12
N ASN A 161 4.76 9.54 -15.17
CA ASN A 161 4.65 8.23 -15.82
C ASN A 161 4.61 7.06 -14.81
N HIS A 162 4.50 7.34 -13.50
CA HIS A 162 4.59 6.30 -12.46
C HIS A 162 3.22 6.09 -11.85
N ASN A 163 2.63 4.98 -12.27
CA ASN A 163 1.27 4.65 -11.89
C ASN A 163 1.28 3.54 -10.84
N VAL A 164 2.29 2.67 -10.84
CA VAL A 164 2.37 1.51 -9.95
C VAL A 164 3.27 1.78 -8.75
N TYR A 165 2.67 1.56 -7.58
CA TYR A 165 3.32 1.66 -6.28
C TYR A 165 3.21 0.32 -5.55
N ALA A 166 4.11 0.12 -4.59
CA ALA A 166 4.01 -0.94 -3.61
C ALA A 166 3.83 -0.36 -2.21
N LEU A 167 2.87 -0.90 -1.48
CA LEU A 167 2.63 -0.64 -0.06
C LEU A 167 3.11 -1.85 0.73
N ASP A 168 4.23 -1.72 1.43
CA ASP A 168 4.70 -2.72 2.38
C ASP A 168 4.13 -2.39 3.75
N ILE A 169 3.15 -3.17 4.19
CA ILE A 169 2.39 -3.00 5.43
C ILE A 169 2.88 -4.03 6.44
N THR A 170 3.65 -3.58 7.43
CA THR A 170 4.13 -4.43 8.52
C THR A 170 3.23 -4.30 9.74
N LEU A 171 2.68 -5.41 10.22
CA LEU A 171 1.81 -5.48 11.39
C LEU A 171 2.59 -5.94 12.62
N TYR A 172 2.26 -5.35 13.76
CA TYR A 172 2.81 -5.66 15.07
C TYR A 172 1.70 -5.94 16.07
N ASP A 173 1.97 -6.82 17.03
CA ASP A 173 1.11 -6.97 18.21
C ASP A 173 1.19 -5.68 19.06
N ALA A 174 0.06 -5.01 19.29
CA ALA A 174 0.07 -3.80 20.09
C ALA A 174 0.43 -4.06 21.57
N ALA A 175 0.22 -5.27 22.08
CA ALA A 175 0.66 -5.67 23.42
C ALA A 175 2.18 -5.94 23.49
N LYS A 176 2.81 -6.25 22.34
CA LYS A 176 4.25 -6.48 22.20
C LYS A 176 4.77 -5.74 20.96
N PRO A 177 4.87 -4.39 20.97
CA PRO A 177 5.14 -3.61 19.76
C PRO A 177 6.45 -3.90 19.04
N ALA A 178 7.42 -4.53 19.71
CA ALA A 178 8.67 -4.99 19.11
C ALA A 178 8.49 -6.25 18.23
N ARG A 179 7.40 -7.00 18.42
CA ARG A 179 7.12 -8.24 17.71
C ARG A 179 6.31 -7.97 16.44
N GLU A 180 6.97 -8.15 15.31
CA GLU A 180 6.32 -8.26 14.01
C GLU A 180 5.49 -9.55 13.96
N VAL A 181 4.22 -9.43 13.57
CA VAL A 181 3.29 -10.57 13.50
C VAL A 181 2.93 -10.95 12.07
N GLY A 182 3.11 -10.05 11.11
CA GLY A 182 2.86 -10.29 9.69
C GLY A 182 3.31 -9.11 8.85
N CYS A 183 3.58 -9.35 7.56
CA CYS A 183 3.96 -8.31 6.61
C CYS A 183 3.25 -8.57 5.27
N LEU A 184 2.55 -7.57 4.76
CA LEU A 184 1.81 -7.64 3.50
C LEU A 184 2.33 -6.57 2.53
N ARG A 185 2.79 -6.99 1.36
CA ARG A 185 3.09 -6.12 0.22
C ARG A 185 1.93 -6.12 -0.75
N ILE A 186 1.41 -4.94 -1.09
CA ILE A 186 0.41 -4.73 -2.13
C ILE A 186 1.05 -3.92 -3.24
N GLU A 187 1.04 -4.42 -4.47
CA GLU A 187 1.55 -3.75 -5.67
C GLU A 187 0.37 -3.39 -6.55
N ALA A 188 0.17 -2.11 -6.83
CA ALA A 188 -1.02 -1.64 -7.53
C ALA A 188 -0.79 -0.31 -8.22
N ARG A 189 -1.56 -0.07 -9.27
CA ARG A 189 -1.78 1.26 -9.79
C ARG A 189 -2.54 2.08 -8.75
N VAL A 190 -2.09 3.29 -8.47
CA VAL A 190 -2.75 4.20 -7.51
C VAL A 190 -3.46 5.32 -8.27
N ASN A 191 -4.75 5.52 -8.00
CA ASN A 191 -5.48 6.65 -8.55
C ASN A 191 -5.14 7.88 -7.72
N THR A 192 -4.48 8.83 -8.36
CA THR A 192 -4.07 10.08 -7.72
C THR A 192 -4.84 11.28 -8.27
N THR A 193 -5.39 11.13 -9.47
CA THR A 193 -6.36 12.04 -10.08
C THR A 193 -7.71 11.76 -9.43
N THR A 194 -8.40 12.81 -8.99
CA THR A 194 -9.78 12.66 -8.51
C THR A 194 -10.68 12.21 -9.66
N GLY A 195 -11.00 10.91 -9.76
CA GLY A 195 -12.33 10.49 -10.21
C GLY A 195 -12.53 9.86 -11.60
N ARG A 196 -11.56 9.19 -12.24
CA ARG A 196 -11.87 8.32 -13.40
C ARG A 196 -11.58 6.84 -13.11
N ILE A 197 -12.59 5.99 -13.31
CA ILE A 197 -12.54 4.52 -13.14
C ILE A 197 -12.06 3.88 -14.46
N ASP A 198 -11.20 2.88 -14.38
CA ASP A 198 -10.83 2.04 -15.52
C ASP A 198 -11.95 1.01 -15.83
N PRO A 199 -12.55 1.02 -17.03
CA PRO A 199 -13.62 0.09 -17.41
C PRO A 199 -13.21 -1.39 -17.39
N GLU A 200 -11.94 -1.70 -17.69
CA GLU A 200 -11.43 -3.07 -17.76
C GLU A 200 -11.31 -3.68 -16.35
N PHE A 201 -10.98 -2.86 -15.36
CA PHE A 201 -10.97 -3.32 -13.98
C PHE A 201 -12.38 -3.56 -13.43
N GLN A 202 -13.34 -2.69 -13.74
CA GLN A 202 -14.73 -2.90 -13.29
C GLN A 202 -15.24 -4.27 -13.75
N LYS A 203 -14.87 -4.69 -14.96
CA LYS A 203 -15.17 -6.02 -15.50
C LYS A 203 -14.53 -7.16 -14.69
N GLU A 204 -13.28 -7.02 -14.26
CA GLU A 204 -12.61 -8.05 -13.43
C GLU A 204 -13.17 -8.11 -12.01
N VAL A 205 -13.58 -6.98 -11.42
CA VAL A 205 -14.29 -6.95 -10.13
C VAL A 205 -15.61 -7.72 -10.23
N ASP A 206 -16.38 -7.46 -11.27
CA ASP A 206 -17.67 -8.12 -11.46
C ASP A 206 -17.48 -9.62 -11.68
N ARG A 207 -16.40 -10.02 -12.39
CA ARG A 207 -15.99 -11.41 -12.53
C ARG A 207 -15.62 -12.05 -11.18
N LEU A 208 -14.84 -11.39 -10.33
CA LEU A 208 -14.45 -11.90 -9.01
C LEU A 208 -15.65 -11.99 -8.05
N LYS A 209 -16.57 -11.02 -8.09
CA LYS A 209 -17.85 -11.08 -7.35
C LYS A 209 -18.69 -12.28 -7.78
N LEU A 210 -18.77 -12.56 -9.09
CA LEU A 210 -19.44 -13.74 -9.63
C LEU A 210 -18.81 -15.06 -9.16
N ILE A 211 -17.48 -15.16 -9.15
CA ILE A 211 -16.76 -16.34 -8.64
C ILE A 211 -17.04 -16.53 -7.14
N HIS A 212 -17.02 -15.45 -6.36
CA HIS A 212 -17.31 -15.51 -4.93
C HIS A 212 -18.76 -15.92 -4.65
N SER A 213 -19.72 -15.36 -5.38
CA SER A 213 -21.14 -15.71 -5.25
C SER A 213 -21.42 -17.18 -5.58
N LYS A 214 -20.74 -17.75 -6.59
CA LYS A 214 -20.87 -19.19 -6.91
C LYS A 214 -20.32 -20.09 -5.80
N LYS A 215 -19.21 -19.71 -5.16
CA LYS A 215 -18.63 -20.47 -4.03
C LYS A 215 -19.46 -20.41 -2.74
N VAL A 216 -20.31 -19.39 -2.56
CA VAL A 216 -21.18 -19.28 -1.38
C VAL A 216 -22.47 -20.09 -1.54
N LYS A 217 -22.88 -20.42 -2.77
CA LYS A 217 -24.08 -21.22 -3.05
C LYS A 217 -23.82 -22.72 -3.21
N SER A 218 -22.56 -23.16 -3.24
CA SER A 218 -22.13 -24.56 -3.27
C SER A 218 -21.69 -25.01 -1.89
#